data_AF-A0A7U9Q4M1-F1
#
_entry.id   AF-A0A7U9Q4M1-F1
#
_cell.length_a   1.000
_cell.length_b   1.000
_cell.length_c   1.000
_cell.angle_alpha   90.00
_cell.angle_beta   90.00
_cell.angle_gamma   90.00
#
_symmetry.space_group_name_H-M   'P 1'
#
loop_
_entity.id
_entity.type
_entity.pdbx_description
1 polymer ?
#
loop_
_entity_poly.entity_id
_entity_poly.type
_entity_poly.pdbx_seq_one_letter_code
_entity_poly.pdbx_strand_id
1 'polypeptide(L)'
;MADEVQSTEQDRLERLRQLLSGQRAQQRAGRALALALGQGAYANVLLGAMLHGADRMRQNKTLTDLERILLEAVGAQLSAAETKAWGGVYREVVTAQGGKVAVLPERITRLPVTQGYAMADLRQDFARLQAEALACANVQIVSPAVVAEGGPEDPAFIAAMRETGFAVTGFDDGTAPLTSAGCITTAGAGQDEQAPADSAQSPDGAEAASAFRVKLELENFYVHRVVGDQGGGRDEIYWTTATSVGDSGKGSPFTSEEFGAVQKNQTRSFAANKKIFFDGSSSGFVGTTICCWEADHSNAAWFSELQKALLQAIAVMDRTLNCANFTPAVIYIPTWATMAWELGKFFVTFMECFRNYDDLSCQRTIGMDRQDLAVLSHRGHTDWHFNGDGHHELRIRYTGDPVPFPAGTLDTPYAPAATSAGARRSRCRGRASPRPPSPPTTASSTPRSSARTRR
;
A
#
# COMPACT_ATOMS: atom_id res chain seq x y z
N MET A 1 7.55 -13.48 36.51
CA MET A 1 7.76 -12.44 35.50
C MET A 1 9.18 -12.65 35.01
N ALA A 2 9.34 -13.37 33.90
CA ALA A 2 10.63 -13.48 33.25
C ALA A 2 10.82 -12.17 32.48
N ASP A 3 11.91 -11.46 32.73
CA ASP A 3 12.35 -10.35 31.88
C ASP A 3 12.55 -10.93 30.47
N GLU A 4 11.60 -10.67 29.56
CA GLU A 4 11.82 -10.98 28.15
C GLU A 4 12.86 -10.00 27.59
N VAL A 5 14.02 -10.56 27.27
CA VAL A 5 15.20 -9.82 26.85
C VAL A 5 14.95 -9.24 25.46
N GLN A 6 15.15 -7.92 25.33
CA GLN A 6 15.21 -7.21 24.06
C GLN A 6 16.05 -7.99 23.04
N SER A 7 15.53 -8.14 21.81
CA SER A 7 16.22 -8.85 20.74
C SER A 7 17.63 -8.29 20.59
N THR A 8 18.59 -9.18 20.71
CA THR A 8 19.98 -8.83 20.43
C THR A 8 20.16 -8.69 18.93
N GLU A 9 21.20 -7.98 18.52
CA GLU A 9 21.65 -7.94 17.12
C GLU A 9 21.83 -9.36 16.57
N GLN A 10 22.38 -10.27 17.38
CA GLN A 10 22.60 -11.66 17.00
C GLN A 10 21.28 -12.40 16.70
N ASP A 11 20.24 -12.15 17.50
CA ASP A 11 18.90 -12.72 17.26
C ASP A 11 18.32 -12.23 15.93
N ARG A 12 18.49 -10.94 15.61
CA ARG A 12 18.02 -10.36 14.33
C ARG A 12 18.76 -10.96 13.14
N LEU A 13 20.09 -11.08 13.23
CA LEU A 13 20.90 -11.69 12.19
C LEU A 13 20.54 -13.15 11.95
N GLU A 14 20.23 -13.89 13.02
CA GLU A 14 19.82 -15.28 12.91
C GLU A 14 18.40 -15.42 12.32
N ARG A 15 17.46 -14.55 12.70
CA ARG A 15 16.13 -14.50 12.05
C ARG A 15 16.24 -14.17 10.56
N LEU A 16 17.11 -13.24 10.19
CA LEU A 16 17.41 -12.95 8.79
C LEU A 16 17.98 -14.18 8.07
N ARG A 17 18.95 -14.88 8.67
CA ARG A 17 19.52 -16.11 8.09
C ARG A 17 18.46 -17.19 7.88
N GLN A 18 17.57 -17.40 8.86
CA GLN A 18 16.47 -18.36 8.79
C GLN A 18 15.44 -17.99 7.71
N LEU A 19 15.16 -16.70 7.55
CA LEU A 19 14.28 -16.20 6.49
C LEU A 19 14.89 -16.44 5.11
N LEU A 20 16.14 -16.03 4.90
CA LEU A 20 16.82 -16.18 3.61
C LEU A 20 17.10 -17.65 3.27
N SER A 21 17.26 -18.53 4.26
CA SER A 21 17.38 -19.97 4.06
C SER A 21 16.05 -20.69 3.80
N GLY A 22 14.93 -19.97 3.86
CA GLY A 22 13.60 -20.54 3.66
C GLY A 22 13.06 -21.33 4.85
N GLN A 23 13.81 -21.44 5.95
CA GLN A 23 13.35 -22.11 7.18
C GLN A 23 12.12 -21.41 7.79
N ARG A 24 11.97 -20.11 7.53
CA ARG A 24 10.81 -19.30 7.93
C ARG A 24 9.83 -18.99 6.80
N ALA A 25 9.92 -19.65 5.64
CA ALA A 25 9.06 -19.38 4.48
C ALA A 25 7.56 -19.63 4.74
N GLN A 26 7.21 -20.42 5.75
CA GLN A 26 5.82 -20.69 6.15
C GLN A 26 5.25 -19.66 7.16
N GLN A 27 6.10 -18.83 7.78
CA GLN A 27 5.66 -17.71 8.64
C GLN A 27 5.07 -16.60 7.79
N ARG A 28 4.34 -15.63 8.39
CA ARG A 28 3.60 -14.60 7.63
C ARG A 28 4.50 -13.81 6.68
N ALA A 29 5.64 -13.30 7.14
CA ALA A 29 6.63 -12.64 6.28
C ALA A 29 7.17 -13.60 5.20
N GLY A 30 7.44 -14.86 5.55
CA GLY A 30 7.80 -15.90 4.60
C GLY A 30 6.75 -16.13 3.50
N ARG A 31 5.46 -16.15 3.86
CA ARG A 31 4.32 -16.28 2.94
C ARG A 31 4.14 -15.03 2.09
N ALA A 32 4.25 -13.84 2.68
CA ALA A 32 4.24 -12.57 1.96
C ALA A 32 5.35 -12.49 0.91
N LEU A 33 6.51 -13.08 1.20
CA LEU A 33 7.66 -13.18 0.28
C LEU A 33 7.51 -14.32 -0.73
N ALA A 34 6.92 -15.46 -0.33
CA ALA A 34 6.75 -16.64 -1.17
C ALA A 34 5.55 -16.54 -2.14
N LEU A 35 4.51 -15.77 -1.79
CA LEU A 35 3.34 -15.50 -2.63
C LEU A 35 3.74 -14.84 -3.96
N ALA A 36 4.80 -14.02 -3.96
CA ALA A 36 5.38 -13.42 -5.18
C ALA A 36 6.16 -14.43 -6.05
N LEU A 37 6.67 -15.53 -5.46
CA LEU A 37 7.52 -16.49 -6.17
C LEU A 37 6.75 -17.63 -6.86
N GLY A 38 5.52 -17.93 -6.41
CA GLY A 38 4.68 -18.98 -6.99
C GLY A 38 4.14 -18.69 -8.39
N GLN A 39 4.29 -17.46 -8.90
CA GLN A 39 3.74 -17.01 -10.19
C GLN A 39 4.80 -16.65 -11.25
N GLY A 40 6.09 -16.68 -10.89
CA GLY A 40 7.21 -16.35 -11.77
C GLY A 40 7.28 -14.87 -12.18
N ALA A 41 8.05 -14.04 -11.45
CA ALA A 41 9.41 -13.67 -11.85
C ALA A 41 10.12 -12.54 -11.07
N TYR A 42 9.62 -11.80 -10.08
CA TYR A 42 10.42 -10.82 -9.30
C TYR A 42 9.93 -10.79 -7.85
N ALA A 43 10.65 -11.48 -6.94
CA ALA A 43 10.31 -11.55 -5.52
C ALA A 43 10.44 -10.19 -4.80
N ASN A 44 11.21 -10.08 -3.72
CA ASN A 44 11.42 -8.81 -3.03
C ASN A 44 12.67 -8.10 -3.59
N VAL A 45 12.49 -7.29 -4.63
CA VAL A 45 13.59 -6.62 -5.35
C VAL A 45 14.25 -5.59 -4.44
N LEU A 46 13.45 -4.80 -3.73
CA LEU A 46 13.97 -3.76 -2.85
C LEU A 46 14.73 -4.35 -1.65
N LEU A 47 14.22 -5.43 -1.03
CA LEU A 47 14.96 -6.12 0.03
C LEU A 47 16.28 -6.69 -0.49
N GLY A 48 16.25 -7.33 -1.67
CA GLY A 48 17.45 -7.85 -2.30
C GLY A 48 18.47 -6.75 -2.58
N ALA A 49 18.04 -5.64 -3.18
CA ALA A 49 18.89 -4.50 -3.49
C ALA A 49 19.49 -3.87 -2.22
N MET A 50 18.71 -3.75 -1.15
CA MET A 50 19.20 -3.27 0.15
C MET A 50 20.26 -4.21 0.74
N LEU A 51 20.00 -5.51 0.80
CA LEU A 51 20.94 -6.51 1.35
C LEU A 51 22.22 -6.63 0.51
N HIS A 52 22.10 -6.56 -0.81
CA HIS A 52 23.24 -6.53 -1.72
C HIS A 52 24.05 -5.22 -1.58
N GLY A 53 23.37 -4.09 -1.47
CA GLY A 53 23.98 -2.80 -1.14
C GLY A 53 24.72 -2.83 0.20
N ALA A 54 24.16 -3.51 1.21
CA ALA A 54 24.82 -3.71 2.50
C ALA A 54 26.10 -4.55 2.39
N ASP A 55 26.13 -5.61 1.56
CA ASP A 55 27.35 -6.37 1.27
C ASP A 55 28.39 -5.52 0.52
N ARG A 56 27.94 -4.69 -0.42
CA ARG A 56 28.78 -3.70 -1.11
C ARG A 56 29.40 -2.70 -0.14
N MET A 57 28.59 -2.14 0.77
CA MET A 57 29.03 -1.24 1.84
C MET A 57 30.04 -1.91 2.79
N ARG A 58 29.82 -3.18 3.13
CA ARG A 58 30.76 -3.98 3.94
C ARG A 58 32.13 -4.12 3.26
N GLN A 59 32.15 -4.19 1.93
CA GLN A 59 33.37 -4.32 1.11
C GLN A 59 33.86 -2.98 0.53
N ASN A 60 33.39 -1.85 1.07
CA ASN A 60 33.77 -0.49 0.64
C ASN A 60 33.58 -0.25 -0.87
N LYS A 61 32.53 -0.83 -1.46
CA LYS A 61 32.14 -0.56 -2.85
C LYS A 61 31.19 0.63 -2.91
N THR A 62 31.23 1.36 -4.01
CA THR A 62 30.33 2.51 -4.25
C THR A 62 28.90 2.04 -4.38
N LEU A 63 27.99 2.62 -3.60
CA LEU A 63 26.56 2.31 -3.69
C LEU A 63 25.92 2.96 -4.92
N THR A 64 24.93 2.29 -5.51
CA THR A 64 24.07 2.89 -6.54
C THR A 64 23.16 3.97 -5.94
N ASP A 65 22.39 4.64 -6.79
CA ASP A 65 21.31 5.54 -6.36
C ASP A 65 20.25 4.81 -5.53
N LEU A 66 19.74 3.68 -6.01
CA LEU A 66 18.71 2.88 -5.34
C LEU A 66 19.23 2.24 -4.04
N GLU A 67 20.42 1.64 -4.05
CA GLU A 67 21.03 1.04 -2.86
C GLU A 67 21.19 2.08 -1.74
N ARG A 68 21.63 3.30 -2.08
CA ARG A 68 21.75 4.40 -1.12
C ARG A 68 20.41 4.82 -0.54
N ILE A 69 19.38 5.01 -1.38
CA ILE A 69 18.03 5.37 -0.91
C ILE A 69 17.50 4.36 0.12
N LEU A 70 17.67 3.06 -0.18
CA LEU A 70 17.20 1.99 0.69
C LEU A 70 18.03 1.89 1.98
N LEU A 71 19.35 2.04 1.88
CA LEU A 71 20.25 1.99 3.04
C LEU A 71 20.11 3.21 3.96
N GLU A 72 19.82 4.39 3.40
CA GLU A 72 19.48 5.59 4.18
C GLU A 72 18.16 5.38 4.93
N ALA A 73 17.16 4.78 4.30
CA ALA A 73 15.88 4.48 4.95
C ALA A 73 16.03 3.55 6.16
N VAL A 74 16.83 2.48 6.04
CA VAL A 74 17.11 1.59 7.18
C VAL A 74 18.15 2.13 8.15
N GLY A 75 19.02 3.05 7.72
CA GLY A 75 20.04 3.68 8.55
C GLY A 75 19.46 4.52 9.68
N ALA A 76 18.16 4.86 9.63
CA ALA A 76 17.43 5.40 10.76
C ALA A 76 17.38 4.44 11.96
N GLN A 77 17.46 3.12 11.71
CA GLN A 77 17.25 2.07 12.70
C GLN A 77 18.43 1.13 12.88
N LEU A 78 19.16 0.84 11.81
CA LEU A 78 20.35 0.00 11.83
C LEU A 78 21.59 0.86 11.96
N SER A 79 22.47 0.49 12.90
CA SER A 79 23.81 1.04 12.92
C SER A 79 24.54 0.64 11.63
N ALA A 80 25.51 1.46 11.20
CA ALA A 80 26.33 1.12 10.04
C ALA A 80 27.07 -0.22 10.20
N ALA A 81 27.38 -0.64 11.43
CA ALA A 81 27.98 -1.94 11.72
C ALA A 81 26.99 -3.08 11.51
N GLU A 82 25.79 -2.96 12.06
CA GLU A 82 24.75 -3.99 11.92
C GLU A 82 24.28 -4.09 10.46
N THR A 83 24.11 -2.98 9.74
CA THR A 83 23.82 -2.99 8.30
C THR A 83 24.86 -3.80 7.54
N LYS A 84 26.15 -3.63 7.82
CA LYS A 84 27.21 -4.45 7.19
C LYS A 84 27.09 -5.93 7.58
N ALA A 85 26.71 -6.24 8.82
CA ALA A 85 26.50 -7.62 9.26
C ALA A 85 25.33 -8.28 8.50
N TRP A 86 24.23 -7.57 8.26
CA TRP A 86 23.12 -8.03 7.42
C TRP A 86 23.59 -8.36 5.99
N GLY A 87 24.43 -7.49 5.40
CA GLY A 87 25.06 -7.76 4.10
C GLY A 87 25.96 -9.00 4.11
N GLY A 88 26.65 -9.26 5.22
CA GLY A 88 27.43 -10.49 5.45
C GLY A 88 26.56 -11.75 5.44
N VAL A 89 25.46 -11.75 6.20
CA VAL A 89 24.50 -12.86 6.24
C VAL A 89 23.90 -13.12 4.86
N TYR A 90 23.49 -12.06 4.16
CA TYR A 90 23.00 -12.16 2.78
C TYR A 90 24.01 -12.89 1.88
N ARG A 91 25.28 -12.45 1.89
CA ARG A 91 26.31 -13.06 1.04
C ARG A 91 26.57 -14.53 1.40
N GLU A 92 26.63 -14.84 2.69
CA GLU A 92 26.80 -16.21 3.20
C GLU A 92 25.70 -17.13 2.64
N VAL A 93 24.44 -16.71 2.76
CA VAL A 93 23.28 -17.49 2.32
C VAL A 93 23.21 -17.62 0.80
N VAL A 94 23.47 -16.53 0.06
CA VAL A 94 23.53 -16.53 -1.41
C VAL A 94 24.59 -17.50 -1.91
N THR A 95 25.78 -17.49 -1.32
CA THR A 95 26.87 -18.40 -1.69
C THR A 95 26.52 -19.85 -1.36
N ALA A 96 25.98 -20.11 -0.17
CA ALA A 96 25.59 -21.45 0.26
C ALA A 96 24.51 -22.08 -0.63
N GLN A 97 23.59 -21.27 -1.16
CA GLN A 97 22.49 -21.72 -2.03
C GLN A 97 22.76 -21.54 -3.54
N GLY A 98 24.00 -21.22 -3.93
CA GLY A 98 24.37 -21.07 -5.35
C GLY A 98 23.57 -19.99 -6.09
N GLY A 99 23.18 -18.93 -5.39
CA GLY A 99 22.36 -17.83 -5.92
C GLY A 99 20.85 -18.07 -5.91
N LYS A 100 20.36 -19.25 -5.53
CA LYS A 100 18.92 -19.55 -5.51
C LYS A 100 18.33 -19.37 -4.12
N VAL A 101 18.05 -18.13 -3.75
CA VAL A 101 17.48 -17.78 -2.44
C VAL A 101 15.96 -17.77 -2.51
N ALA A 102 15.29 -18.48 -1.60
CA ALA A 102 13.85 -18.73 -1.63
C ALA A 102 12.95 -17.49 -1.47
N VAL A 103 13.50 -16.31 -1.18
CA VAL A 103 12.73 -15.07 -0.93
C VAL A 103 13.27 -13.86 -1.69
N LEU A 104 14.35 -14.03 -2.46
CA LEU A 104 15.00 -12.95 -3.20
C LEU A 104 15.12 -13.32 -4.70
N PRO A 105 14.97 -12.36 -5.61
CA PRO A 105 15.03 -12.63 -7.04
C PRO A 105 16.47 -12.94 -7.50
N GLU A 106 16.60 -13.90 -8.43
CA GLU A 106 17.90 -14.29 -9.01
C GLU A 106 18.60 -13.13 -9.72
N ARG A 107 17.82 -12.15 -10.22
CA ARG A 107 18.33 -10.90 -10.81
C ARG A 107 19.27 -10.16 -9.87
N ILE A 108 19.04 -10.24 -8.56
CA ILE A 108 19.86 -9.60 -7.53
C ILE A 108 20.91 -10.56 -6.97
N THR A 109 20.51 -11.78 -6.59
CA THR A 109 21.42 -12.71 -5.89
C THR A 109 22.59 -13.17 -6.76
N ARG A 110 22.44 -13.13 -8.09
CA ARG A 110 23.51 -13.44 -9.05
C ARG A 110 24.45 -12.26 -9.32
N LEU A 111 24.16 -11.05 -8.84
CA LEU A 111 25.05 -9.91 -9.03
C LEU A 111 26.37 -10.12 -8.29
N PRO A 112 27.52 -9.94 -8.96
CA PRO A 112 28.79 -9.88 -8.25
C PRO A 112 28.81 -8.64 -7.36
N VAL A 113 29.52 -8.68 -6.23
CA VAL A 113 29.61 -7.52 -5.33
C VAL A 113 30.24 -6.28 -5.99
N THR A 114 30.91 -6.42 -7.13
CA THR A 114 31.45 -5.29 -7.91
C THR A 114 30.37 -4.54 -8.70
N GLN A 115 29.23 -5.18 -9.01
CA GLN A 115 28.09 -4.59 -9.69
C GLN A 115 26.94 -4.31 -8.70
N GLY A 116 26.39 -3.11 -8.73
CA GLY A 116 25.24 -2.76 -7.89
C GLY A 116 23.93 -2.86 -8.68
N TYR A 117 22.81 -2.75 -7.97
CA TYR A 117 21.48 -2.67 -8.58
C TYR A 117 20.97 -1.23 -8.49
N ALA A 118 20.84 -0.55 -9.62
CA ALA A 118 20.49 0.87 -9.69
C ALA A 118 19.02 1.11 -10.01
N MET A 119 18.58 2.36 -9.92
CA MET A 119 17.23 2.76 -10.34
C MET A 119 16.97 2.45 -11.82
N ALA A 120 18.01 2.52 -12.65
CA ALA A 120 17.94 2.14 -14.06
C ALA A 120 17.61 0.65 -14.24
N ASP A 121 18.15 -0.23 -13.39
CA ASP A 121 17.83 -1.66 -13.43
C ASP A 121 16.39 -1.90 -12.96
N LEU A 122 15.97 -1.23 -11.87
CA LEU A 122 14.58 -1.29 -11.41
C LEU A 122 13.60 -0.87 -12.51
N ARG A 123 13.92 0.20 -13.26
CA ARG A 123 13.10 0.65 -14.41
C ARG A 123 12.97 -0.42 -15.49
N GLN A 124 14.05 -1.15 -15.79
CA GLN A 124 14.01 -2.23 -16.80
C GLN A 124 13.15 -3.40 -16.33
N ASP A 125 13.17 -3.67 -15.02
CA ASP A 125 12.45 -4.79 -14.41
C ASP A 125 10.97 -4.44 -14.09
N PHE A 126 10.63 -3.14 -14.11
CA PHE A 126 9.38 -2.61 -13.57
C PHE A 126 8.11 -3.16 -14.22
N ALA A 127 8.08 -3.33 -15.54
CA ALA A 127 6.88 -3.81 -16.23
C ALA A 127 6.47 -5.21 -15.76
N ARG A 128 7.44 -6.07 -15.45
CA ARG A 128 7.17 -7.41 -14.90
C ARG A 128 6.72 -7.32 -13.45
N LEU A 129 7.42 -6.49 -12.67
CA LEU A 129 7.08 -6.24 -11.28
C LEU A 129 5.65 -5.71 -11.09
N GLN A 130 5.22 -4.81 -11.98
CA GLN A 130 3.87 -4.27 -11.99
C GLN A 130 2.84 -5.34 -12.35
N ALA A 131 3.11 -6.17 -13.36
CA ALA A 131 2.22 -7.28 -13.71
C ALA A 131 2.04 -8.24 -12.52
N GLU A 132 3.10 -8.51 -11.77
CA GLU A 132 3.05 -9.35 -10.57
C GLU A 132 2.28 -8.68 -9.42
N ALA A 133 2.55 -7.41 -9.14
CA ALA A 133 1.86 -6.67 -8.08
C ALA A 133 0.34 -6.61 -8.33
N LEU A 134 -0.07 -6.31 -9.56
CA LEU A 134 -1.49 -6.21 -9.94
C LEU A 134 -2.20 -7.57 -10.01
N ALA A 135 -1.46 -8.68 -10.06
CA ALA A 135 -2.02 -10.03 -9.97
C ALA A 135 -2.21 -10.50 -8.51
N CYS A 136 -1.63 -9.79 -7.53
CA CYS A 136 -1.70 -10.18 -6.13
C CYS A 136 -3.02 -9.76 -5.49
N ALA A 137 -3.67 -10.69 -4.79
CA ALA A 137 -4.95 -10.43 -4.12
C ALA A 137 -4.87 -9.41 -2.96
N ASN A 138 -3.67 -9.10 -2.45
CA ASN A 138 -3.47 -8.05 -1.44
C ASN A 138 -3.15 -6.66 -2.05
N VAL A 139 -3.31 -6.51 -3.37
CA VAL A 139 -3.25 -5.22 -4.07
C VAL A 139 -4.60 -5.00 -4.73
N GLN A 140 -5.23 -3.86 -4.48
CA GLN A 140 -6.50 -3.51 -5.09
C GLN A 140 -6.45 -2.11 -5.69
N ILE A 141 -6.87 -2.01 -6.95
CA ILE A 141 -7.15 -0.73 -7.60
C ILE A 141 -8.67 -0.62 -7.73
N VAL A 142 -9.25 0.36 -7.06
CA VAL A 142 -10.72 0.51 -6.94
C VAL A 142 -11.17 1.72 -7.73
N SER A 143 -12.27 1.59 -8.48
CA SER A 143 -12.86 2.77 -9.11
C SER A 143 -13.44 3.71 -8.03
N PRO A 144 -13.18 5.03 -8.11
CA PRO A 144 -13.77 6.01 -7.20
C PRO A 144 -15.31 5.95 -7.16
N ALA A 145 -15.96 5.53 -8.26
CA ALA A 145 -17.41 5.34 -8.31
C ALA A 145 -17.90 4.23 -7.37
N VAL A 146 -17.18 3.11 -7.30
CA VAL A 146 -17.49 2.00 -6.37
C VAL A 146 -17.33 2.47 -4.92
N VAL A 147 -16.31 3.28 -4.64
CA VAL A 147 -16.12 3.90 -3.32
C VAL A 147 -17.25 4.86 -3.00
N ALA A 148 -17.71 5.65 -3.96
CA ALA A 148 -18.84 6.57 -3.79
C ALA A 148 -20.15 5.84 -3.48
N GLU A 149 -20.36 4.64 -4.02
CA GLU A 149 -21.51 3.78 -3.69
C GLU A 149 -21.46 3.21 -2.25
N GLY A 150 -20.26 3.05 -1.69
CA GLY A 150 -20.08 2.60 -0.30
C GLY A 150 -20.30 1.11 -0.10
N GLY A 151 -20.01 0.31 -1.12
CA GLY A 151 -19.98 -1.14 -1.00
C GLY A 151 -18.88 -1.61 -0.04
N PRO A 152 -19.02 -2.83 0.50
CA PRO A 152 -17.97 -3.45 1.31
C PRO A 152 -16.73 -3.76 0.46
N GLU A 153 -15.56 -3.89 1.11
CA GLU A 153 -14.33 -4.32 0.44
C GLU A 153 -14.41 -5.77 -0.04
N ASP A 154 -13.58 -6.11 -1.04
CA ASP A 154 -13.54 -7.47 -1.61
C ASP A 154 -13.12 -8.49 -0.53
N PRO A 155 -13.94 -9.53 -0.25
CA PRO A 155 -13.58 -10.59 0.68
C PRO A 155 -12.25 -11.29 0.35
N ALA A 156 -11.88 -11.42 -0.93
CA ALA A 156 -10.60 -12.00 -1.33
C ALA A 156 -9.42 -11.10 -0.93
N PHE A 157 -9.58 -9.79 -1.06
CA PHE A 157 -8.60 -8.79 -0.59
C PHE A 157 -8.44 -8.83 0.93
N ILE A 158 -9.57 -8.92 1.66
CA ILE A 158 -9.56 -9.05 3.13
C ILE A 158 -8.90 -10.36 3.57
N ALA A 159 -9.12 -11.47 2.85
CA ALA A 159 -8.48 -12.74 3.14
C ALA A 159 -6.97 -12.70 2.84
N ALA A 160 -6.57 -12.09 1.73
CA ALA A 160 -5.17 -11.95 1.35
C ALA A 160 -4.37 -11.14 2.38
N MET A 161 -4.95 -10.07 2.94
CA MET A 161 -4.35 -9.31 4.06
C MET A 161 -3.93 -10.22 5.22
N ARG A 162 -4.75 -11.24 5.54
CA ARG A 162 -4.48 -12.16 6.64
C ARG A 162 -3.26 -13.03 6.38
N GLU A 163 -3.09 -13.41 5.12
CA GLU A 163 -2.02 -14.31 4.70
C GLU A 163 -0.68 -13.57 4.60
N THR A 164 -0.70 -12.33 4.13
CA THR A 164 0.49 -11.52 3.86
C THR A 164 0.87 -10.59 5.02
N GLY A 165 -0.08 -10.22 5.87
CA GLY A 165 0.10 -9.19 6.91
C GLY A 165 0.10 -7.76 6.39
N PHE A 166 -0.08 -7.56 5.08
CA PHE A 166 -0.21 -6.22 4.52
C PHE A 166 -1.05 -6.17 3.25
N ALA A 167 -1.59 -4.99 2.94
CA ALA A 167 -2.21 -4.71 1.65
C ALA A 167 -2.01 -3.29 1.14
N VAL A 168 -2.25 -3.12 -0.16
CA VAL A 168 -2.19 -1.84 -0.87
C VAL A 168 -3.53 -1.55 -1.53
N THR A 169 -4.02 -0.33 -1.37
CA THR A 169 -5.18 0.20 -2.10
C THR A 169 -4.76 1.44 -2.88
N GLY A 170 -5.01 1.44 -4.17
CA GLY A 170 -5.04 2.65 -5.00
C GLY A 170 -6.42 2.83 -5.60
N PHE A 171 -6.69 3.99 -6.16
CA PHE A 171 -7.94 4.23 -6.86
C PHE A 171 -7.67 4.76 -8.26
N ASP A 172 -8.36 4.18 -9.23
CA ASP A 172 -8.23 4.50 -10.65
C ASP A 172 -9.52 4.04 -11.34
N ASP A 173 -10.06 4.86 -12.24
CA ASP A 173 -11.20 4.47 -13.09
C ASP A 173 -10.77 3.94 -14.46
N GLY A 174 -9.45 3.88 -14.72
CA GLY A 174 -8.87 3.45 -15.98
C GLY A 174 -8.97 4.51 -17.08
N THR A 175 -9.38 5.74 -16.76
CA THR A 175 -9.53 6.84 -17.73
C THR A 175 -8.34 7.80 -17.67
N ALA A 176 -7.28 7.46 -18.42
CA ALA A 176 -6.09 8.29 -18.70
C ALA A 176 -5.18 8.64 -17.49
N PRO A 177 -3.86 8.87 -17.72
CA PRO A 177 -2.92 9.23 -16.67
C PRO A 177 -3.32 10.52 -15.92
N LEU A 178 -3.36 10.44 -14.59
CA LEU A 178 -3.74 11.54 -13.70
C LEU A 178 -2.62 12.59 -13.61
N THR A 179 -2.93 13.84 -13.94
CA THR A 179 -2.00 14.95 -13.71
C THR A 179 -2.01 15.37 -12.24
N SER A 180 -0.94 15.08 -11.49
CA SER A 180 -0.64 15.73 -10.21
C SER A 180 -0.31 17.20 -10.46
N ALA A 181 -1.28 18.08 -10.28
CA ALA A 181 -1.01 19.50 -10.25
C ALA A 181 -0.16 19.84 -9.02
N GLY A 182 1.07 20.32 -9.23
CA GLY A 182 1.91 20.83 -8.15
C GLY A 182 3.42 20.55 -8.20
N CYS A 183 3.99 19.90 -9.22
CA CYS A 183 5.45 19.85 -9.35
C CYS A 183 5.99 21.18 -9.92
N ILE A 184 6.32 22.12 -9.03
CA ILE A 184 7.18 23.26 -9.40
C ILE A 184 8.61 22.73 -9.54
N THR A 185 9.16 22.86 -10.74
CA THR A 185 10.58 22.59 -11.02
C THR A 185 11.46 23.61 -10.31
N THR A 186 12.27 23.20 -9.34
CA THR A 186 13.48 23.95 -8.99
C THR A 186 14.60 23.56 -9.95
N ALA A 187 14.55 24.10 -11.16
CA ALA A 187 15.73 24.20 -12.00
C ALA A 187 16.56 25.38 -11.48
N GLY A 188 17.71 25.10 -10.87
CA GLY A 188 18.59 26.11 -10.30
C GLY A 188 20.04 25.62 -10.17
N ALA A 189 20.74 25.52 -11.29
CA ALA A 189 22.20 25.71 -11.35
C ALA A 189 22.53 26.20 -12.78
N GLY A 190 23.10 27.40 -12.87
CA GLY A 190 23.00 28.28 -14.03
C GLY A 190 23.93 28.02 -15.21
N GLN A 191 23.70 28.78 -16.28
CA GLN A 191 24.66 29.72 -16.86
C GLN A 191 23.95 30.57 -17.93
N ASP A 192 24.30 31.86 -17.96
CA ASP A 192 23.83 32.90 -18.88
C ASP A 192 24.08 32.56 -20.36
N GLU A 193 23.18 32.93 -21.27
CA GLU A 193 23.32 34.10 -22.17
C GLU A 193 22.30 34.11 -23.34
N GLN A 194 21.84 35.33 -23.66
CA GLN A 194 21.17 35.82 -24.89
C GLN A 194 19.70 35.46 -25.20
N ALA A 195 18.86 36.49 -25.02
CA ALA A 195 17.63 36.72 -25.79
C ALA A 195 17.99 37.19 -27.22
N PRO A 196 17.12 36.98 -28.24
CA PRO A 196 15.97 37.86 -28.40
C PRO A 196 14.64 37.22 -28.88
N ALA A 197 13.56 37.84 -28.40
CA ALA A 197 12.29 38.20 -29.04
C ALA A 197 11.42 37.16 -29.79
N ASP A 198 10.21 37.04 -29.22
CA ASP A 198 8.88 37.02 -29.83
C ASP A 198 8.34 35.79 -30.59
N SER A 199 7.09 35.49 -30.20
CA SER A 199 6.07 34.72 -30.89
C SER A 199 6.15 33.19 -30.87
N ALA A 200 5.71 32.60 -29.75
CA ALA A 200 4.86 31.41 -29.79
C ALA A 200 3.94 31.41 -28.57
N GLN A 201 2.64 31.57 -28.82
CA GLN A 201 1.58 31.43 -27.83
C GLN A 201 1.70 30.06 -27.15
N SER A 202 1.90 30.05 -25.83
CA SER A 202 1.63 28.88 -25.00
C SER A 202 0.15 28.51 -25.15
N PRO A 203 -0.21 27.23 -25.33
CA PRO A 203 -1.61 26.84 -25.23
C PRO A 203 -2.08 27.07 -23.78
N ASP A 204 -3.08 27.92 -23.64
CA ASP A 204 -3.87 28.12 -22.43
C ASP A 204 -4.39 26.79 -21.86
N GLY A 205 -4.40 26.67 -20.53
CA GLY A 205 -5.46 25.90 -19.85
C GLY A 205 -5.11 24.81 -18.85
N ALA A 206 -3.86 24.63 -18.40
CA ALA A 206 -3.59 23.80 -17.22
C ALA A 206 -3.61 24.69 -15.97
N GLU A 207 -4.81 24.96 -15.43
CA GLU A 207 -4.96 25.65 -14.16
C GLU A 207 -4.26 24.81 -13.07
N ALA A 208 -3.22 25.36 -12.45
CA ALA A 208 -2.55 24.69 -11.34
C ALA A 208 -3.59 24.43 -10.25
N ALA A 209 -3.84 23.16 -9.90
CA ALA A 209 -4.76 22.82 -8.83
C ALA A 209 -4.42 23.61 -7.57
N SER A 210 -5.39 24.39 -7.09
CA SER A 210 -5.30 25.03 -5.80
C SER A 210 -5.10 23.98 -4.71
N ALA A 211 -4.14 24.21 -3.84
CA ALA A 211 -3.95 23.37 -2.67
C ALA A 211 -5.15 23.50 -1.72
N PHE A 212 -5.53 22.41 -1.07
CA PHE A 212 -6.63 22.34 -0.11
C PHE A 212 -6.15 21.68 1.18
N ARG A 213 -6.73 22.08 2.32
CA ARG A 213 -6.40 21.45 3.59
C ARG A 213 -7.04 20.07 3.66
N VAL A 214 -6.22 19.06 3.83
CA VAL A 214 -6.63 17.69 4.12
C VAL A 214 -6.45 17.44 5.61
N LYS A 215 -7.53 16.99 6.27
CA LYS A 215 -7.48 16.58 7.67
C LYS A 215 -8.17 15.23 7.84
N LEU A 216 -7.42 14.25 8.33
CA LEU A 216 -7.85 12.87 8.48
C LEU A 216 -7.78 12.44 9.95
N GLU A 217 -8.83 11.77 10.41
CA GLU A 217 -9.00 11.34 11.80
C GLU A 217 -9.32 9.84 11.89
N LEU A 218 -8.73 9.16 12.86
CA LEU A 218 -9.15 7.82 13.29
C LEU A 218 -10.34 7.98 14.24
N GLU A 219 -11.55 7.61 13.84
CA GLU A 219 -12.74 7.83 14.69
C GLU A 219 -12.93 6.70 15.70
N ASN A 220 -12.98 5.46 15.21
CA ASN A 220 -13.13 4.25 16.00
C ASN A 220 -12.71 3.03 15.19
N PHE A 221 -12.54 1.90 15.85
CA PHE A 221 -12.41 0.60 15.18
C PHE A 221 -13.38 -0.42 15.78
N TYR A 222 -13.91 -1.28 14.92
CA TYR A 222 -14.69 -2.46 15.29
C TYR A 222 -13.82 -3.71 15.23
N VAL A 223 -14.05 -4.65 16.14
CA VAL A 223 -13.21 -5.84 16.32
C VAL A 223 -13.98 -7.08 15.84
N HIS A 224 -13.62 -7.62 14.68
CA HIS A 224 -14.13 -8.93 14.23
C HIS A 224 -13.41 -10.09 14.90
N ARG A 225 -12.12 -9.91 15.20
CA ARG A 225 -11.26 -10.91 15.83
C ARG A 225 -10.13 -10.21 16.59
N VAL A 226 -9.90 -10.64 17.82
CA VAL A 226 -8.82 -10.10 18.67
C VAL A 226 -7.45 -10.50 18.13
N VAL A 227 -6.44 -9.69 18.46
CA VAL A 227 -5.01 -10.01 18.34
C VAL A 227 -4.63 -10.93 19.52
N GLY A 228 -3.61 -11.77 19.37
CA GLY A 228 -3.11 -12.64 20.44
C GLY A 228 -3.65 -14.07 20.48
N ASP A 229 -2.87 -14.96 21.10
CA ASP A 229 -3.12 -16.40 21.17
C ASP A 229 -4.27 -16.75 22.14
N GLN A 230 -4.91 -17.91 21.89
CA GLN A 230 -6.01 -18.49 22.69
C GLN A 230 -5.65 -18.83 24.16
N GLY A 231 -4.52 -18.35 24.68
CA GLY A 231 -3.96 -18.63 26.01
C GLY A 231 -4.33 -17.64 27.12
N GLY A 232 -5.03 -16.54 26.82
CA GLY A 232 -5.64 -15.67 27.85
C GLY A 232 -4.79 -14.51 28.36
N GLY A 233 -3.77 -14.07 27.60
CA GLY A 233 -3.17 -12.73 27.76
C GLY A 233 -4.18 -11.64 27.42
N ARG A 234 -4.07 -10.47 28.06
CA ARG A 234 -4.87 -9.29 27.69
C ARG A 234 -4.00 -8.43 26.79
N ASP A 235 -3.98 -8.76 25.51
CA ASP A 235 -3.08 -8.09 24.59
C ASP A 235 -3.65 -6.72 24.22
N GLU A 236 -2.83 -5.68 24.43
CA GLU A 236 -3.16 -4.29 24.13
C GLU A 236 -2.90 -4.05 22.64
N ILE A 237 -3.70 -3.18 21.99
CA ILE A 237 -3.42 -2.80 20.61
C ILE A 237 -3.27 -1.29 20.48
N TYR A 238 -2.50 -0.85 19.51
CA TYR A 238 -2.44 0.57 19.14
C TYR A 238 -2.24 0.72 17.64
N TRP A 239 -2.40 1.96 17.17
CA TRP A 239 -2.35 2.31 15.76
C TRP A 239 -1.26 3.33 15.51
N THR A 240 -0.50 3.13 14.43
CA THR A 240 0.43 4.13 13.91
C THR A 240 0.08 4.50 12.49
N THR A 241 0.41 5.73 12.11
CA THR A 241 0.32 6.14 10.71
C THR A 241 1.51 6.96 10.29
N ALA A 242 1.88 6.84 9.02
CA ALA A 242 2.74 7.78 8.33
C ALA A 242 2.02 8.26 7.06
N THR A 243 1.98 9.58 6.84
CA THR A 243 1.28 10.19 5.69
C THR A 243 2.23 11.11 4.92
N SER A 244 2.16 11.03 3.59
CA SER A 244 2.95 11.83 2.64
C SER A 244 2.02 12.52 1.64
N VAL A 245 2.35 13.77 1.28
CA VAL A 245 1.56 14.62 0.35
C VAL A 245 2.40 15.18 -0.80
N GLY A 246 3.31 14.35 -1.33
CA GLY A 246 4.21 14.72 -2.43
C GLY A 246 5.27 15.74 -1.98
N ASP A 247 5.68 16.62 -2.90
CA ASP A 247 6.73 17.64 -2.66
C ASP A 247 6.34 18.73 -1.65
N SER A 248 5.05 18.83 -1.31
CA SER A 248 4.49 19.97 -0.59
C SER A 248 4.52 19.86 0.93
N GLY A 249 4.86 18.69 1.50
CA GLY A 249 4.94 18.56 2.95
C GLY A 249 5.14 17.14 3.47
N LYS A 250 5.66 17.06 4.69
CA LYS A 250 5.81 15.82 5.47
C LYS A 250 4.70 15.79 6.53
N GLY A 251 3.87 14.74 6.53
CA GLY A 251 3.07 14.43 7.71
C GLY A 251 3.98 14.03 8.87
N SER A 252 3.66 14.49 10.09
CA SER A 252 4.27 13.92 11.29
C SER A 252 3.74 12.50 11.49
N PRO A 253 4.58 11.54 11.94
CA PRO A 253 4.07 10.24 12.33
C PRO A 253 3.04 10.42 13.46
N PHE A 254 2.05 9.54 13.47
CA PHE A 254 1.01 9.49 14.49
C PHE A 254 1.08 8.15 15.23
N THR A 255 0.80 8.18 16.53
CA THR A 255 0.62 7.02 17.38
C THR A 255 -0.61 7.26 18.26
N SER A 256 -1.54 6.31 18.29
CA SER A 256 -2.72 6.38 19.15
C SER A 256 -2.38 6.11 20.63
N GLU A 257 -3.38 6.19 21.50
CA GLU A 257 -3.36 5.44 22.75
C GLU A 257 -3.35 3.92 22.53
N GLU A 258 -2.96 3.19 23.57
CA GLU A 258 -3.14 1.75 23.67
C GLU A 258 -4.58 1.44 24.08
N PHE A 259 -5.12 0.39 23.47
CA PHE A 259 -6.45 -0.13 23.70
C PHE A 259 -6.30 -1.51 24.35
N GLY A 260 -6.44 -1.56 25.67
CA GLY A 260 -6.40 -2.81 26.43
C GLY A 260 -7.73 -3.54 26.53
N ALA A 261 -7.64 -4.84 26.80
CA ALA A 261 -8.78 -5.74 26.99
C ALA A 261 -9.82 -5.67 25.86
N VAL A 262 -9.33 -5.57 24.62
CA VAL A 262 -10.17 -5.50 23.42
C VAL A 262 -10.84 -6.84 23.19
N GLN A 263 -12.16 -6.83 22.96
CA GLN A 263 -12.95 -8.04 22.77
C GLN A 263 -13.57 -8.09 21.38
N LYS A 264 -13.81 -9.31 20.90
CA LYS A 264 -14.59 -9.53 19.69
C LYS A 264 -15.97 -8.87 19.81
N ASN A 265 -16.42 -8.27 18.70
CA ASN A 265 -17.66 -7.49 18.56
C ASN A 265 -17.68 -6.19 19.36
N GLN A 266 -16.53 -5.69 19.81
CA GLN A 266 -16.41 -4.39 20.47
C GLN A 266 -16.08 -3.29 19.46
N THR A 267 -16.60 -2.08 19.71
CA THR A 267 -16.11 -0.84 19.08
C THR A 267 -15.33 -0.03 20.11
N ARG A 268 -14.16 0.47 19.73
CA ARG A 268 -13.33 1.37 20.54
C ARG A 268 -13.14 2.69 19.80
N SER A 269 -13.42 3.79 20.47
CA SER A 269 -13.23 5.14 19.92
C SER A 269 -11.89 5.71 20.34
N PHE A 270 -11.26 6.45 19.43
CA PHE A 270 -10.02 7.17 19.73
C PHE A 270 -10.32 8.40 20.60
N ALA A 271 -9.41 8.73 21.50
CA ALA A 271 -9.51 9.93 22.33
C ALA A 271 -9.49 11.18 21.45
N ALA A 272 -10.27 12.21 21.84
CA ALA A 272 -10.43 13.42 21.04
C ALA A 272 -9.10 14.15 20.75
N ASN A 273 -8.12 14.03 21.63
CA ASN A 273 -6.77 14.59 21.49
C ASN A 273 -5.76 13.63 20.82
N LYS A 274 -6.16 12.40 20.49
CA LYS A 274 -5.32 11.36 19.87
C LYS A 274 -6.04 10.65 18.72
N LYS A 275 -6.64 11.43 17.82
CA LYS A 275 -7.32 10.91 16.63
C LYS A 275 -6.88 11.53 15.32
N ILE A 276 -6.31 12.74 15.33
CA ILE A 276 -5.89 13.43 14.11
C ILE A 276 -4.55 12.85 13.69
N PHE A 277 -4.54 12.04 12.64
CA PHE A 277 -3.31 11.41 12.15
C PHE A 277 -2.71 12.16 10.95
N PHE A 278 -3.49 13.06 10.34
CA PHE A 278 -2.98 13.98 9.33
C PHE A 278 -3.76 15.30 9.35
N ASP A 279 -3.04 16.42 9.28
CA ASP A 279 -3.57 17.77 9.13
C ASP A 279 -2.55 18.59 8.34
N GLY A 280 -2.80 18.81 7.07
CA GLY A 280 -1.85 19.43 6.15
C GLY A 280 -2.50 19.91 4.87
N SER A 281 -1.69 20.46 3.97
CA SER A 281 -2.13 20.89 2.64
C SER A 281 -1.70 19.86 1.59
N SER A 282 -2.56 19.58 0.62
CA SER A 282 -2.23 18.79 -0.57
C SER A 282 -2.78 19.47 -1.82
N SER A 283 -2.09 19.33 -2.94
CA SER A 283 -2.54 19.81 -4.25
C SER A 283 -3.05 18.70 -5.16
N GLY A 284 -3.05 17.43 -4.73
CA GLY A 284 -3.64 16.38 -5.56
C GLY A 284 -3.37 14.93 -5.21
N PHE A 285 -2.45 14.61 -4.28
CA PHE A 285 -2.23 13.22 -3.86
C PHE A 285 -1.89 13.11 -2.38
N VAL A 286 -2.42 12.08 -1.73
CA VAL A 286 -2.16 11.72 -0.33
C VAL A 286 -1.89 10.22 -0.28
N GLY A 287 -0.68 9.84 0.12
CA GLY A 287 -0.34 8.46 0.45
C GLY A 287 -0.27 8.27 1.95
N THR A 288 -1.01 7.31 2.51
CA THR A 288 -0.96 6.99 3.94
C THR A 288 -0.68 5.51 4.16
N THR A 289 0.18 5.22 5.13
CA THR A 289 0.38 3.87 5.66
C THR A 289 -0.13 3.85 7.09
N ILE A 290 -0.98 2.88 7.40
CA ILE A 290 -1.58 2.66 8.71
C ILE A 290 -1.18 1.27 9.18
N CYS A 291 -0.80 1.14 10.45
CA CYS A 291 -0.45 -0.14 11.06
C CYS A 291 -1.24 -0.36 12.35
N CYS A 292 -1.74 -1.58 12.52
CA CYS A 292 -2.23 -2.10 13.78
C CYS A 292 -1.13 -2.93 14.43
N TRP A 293 -0.88 -2.69 15.70
CA TRP A 293 0.14 -3.35 16.49
C TRP A 293 -0.46 -4.06 17.69
N GLU A 294 0.14 -5.17 18.08
CA GLU A 294 0.03 -5.76 19.41
C GLU A 294 1.08 -5.09 20.31
N ALA A 295 0.67 -4.48 21.42
CA ALA A 295 1.56 -3.85 22.37
C ALA A 295 2.11 -4.89 23.34
N ASP A 296 3.39 -5.23 23.20
CA ASP A 296 4.07 -6.16 24.10
C ASP A 296 5.20 -5.48 24.90
N HIS A 297 5.66 -4.27 24.52
CA HIS A 297 6.31 -3.22 25.36
C HIS A 297 7.30 -2.33 24.58
N SER A 298 6.86 -1.47 23.63
CA SER A 298 7.83 -0.76 22.75
C SER A 298 7.58 0.70 22.44
N ASN A 299 8.64 1.32 21.93
CA ASN A 299 8.67 2.69 21.45
C ASN A 299 8.14 2.79 20.01
N ALA A 300 6.81 2.82 19.84
CA ALA A 300 6.08 3.00 18.58
C ALA A 300 6.60 4.12 17.64
N ALA A 301 7.30 5.11 18.18
CA ALA A 301 7.93 6.19 17.40
C ALA A 301 9.04 5.66 16.46
N TRP A 302 9.75 4.60 16.87
CA TRP A 302 10.78 3.93 16.07
C TRP A 302 10.21 3.42 14.73
N PHE A 303 9.12 2.65 14.81
CA PHE A 303 8.47 2.05 13.64
C PHE A 303 7.91 3.10 12.69
N SER A 304 7.36 4.17 13.27
CA SER A 304 6.74 5.24 12.51
C SER A 304 7.75 6.04 11.68
N GLU A 305 8.96 6.29 12.20
CA GLU A 305 10.03 6.95 11.43
C GLU A 305 10.58 6.06 10.31
N LEU A 306 10.67 4.74 10.51
CA LEU A 306 11.01 3.81 9.41
C LEU A 306 9.96 3.85 8.30
N GLN A 307 8.67 3.75 8.63
CA GLN A 307 7.58 3.82 7.64
C GLN A 307 7.60 5.12 6.86
N LYS A 308 7.82 6.24 7.55
CA LYS A 308 7.94 7.56 6.93
C LYS A 308 9.12 7.64 5.97
N ALA A 309 10.26 7.07 6.32
CA ALA A 309 11.42 6.99 5.43
C ALA A 309 11.10 6.14 4.18
N LEU A 310 10.39 5.02 4.34
CA LEU A 310 9.97 4.17 3.21
C LEU A 310 8.94 4.87 2.31
N LEU A 311 7.97 5.61 2.85
CA LEU A 311 7.04 6.43 2.07
C LEU A 311 7.75 7.54 1.29
N GLN A 312 8.80 8.14 1.86
CA GLN A 312 9.65 9.09 1.14
C GLN A 312 10.43 8.42 0.01
N ALA A 313 10.91 7.20 0.23
CA ALA A 313 11.53 6.40 -0.82
C ALA A 313 10.55 6.11 -1.98
N ILE A 314 9.25 5.86 -1.71
CA ILE A 314 8.21 5.75 -2.77
C ILE A 314 8.21 7.01 -3.63
N ALA A 315 8.11 8.18 -3.01
CA ALA A 315 7.99 9.44 -3.74
C ALA A 315 9.20 9.69 -4.66
N VAL A 316 10.40 9.37 -4.18
CA VAL A 316 11.64 9.50 -4.97
C VAL A 316 11.68 8.47 -6.11
N MET A 317 11.30 7.22 -5.84
CA MET A 317 11.26 6.14 -6.85
C MET A 317 10.21 6.42 -7.93
N ASP A 318 8.98 6.77 -7.53
CA ASP A 318 7.87 7.08 -8.43
C ASP A 318 8.23 8.21 -9.38
N ARG A 319 8.76 9.34 -8.87
CA ARG A 319 9.27 10.43 -9.70
C ARG A 319 10.27 9.94 -10.73
N THR A 320 11.23 9.13 -10.30
CA THR A 320 12.32 8.68 -11.17
C THR A 320 11.84 7.68 -12.23
N LEU A 321 10.86 6.84 -11.90
CA LEU A 321 10.30 5.85 -12.81
C LEU A 321 9.34 6.49 -13.84
N ASN A 322 8.56 7.50 -13.43
CA ASN A 322 7.63 8.21 -14.31
C ASN A 322 8.30 9.23 -15.25
N CYS A 323 9.43 9.82 -14.86
CA CYS A 323 10.17 10.81 -15.66
C CYS A 323 10.74 10.30 -17.00
N ALA A 324 10.72 8.99 -17.28
CA ALA A 324 11.32 8.45 -18.50
C ALA A 324 10.40 8.47 -19.74
N ASN A 325 9.08 8.67 -19.60
CA ASN A 325 8.15 8.70 -20.74
C ASN A 325 6.91 9.58 -20.56
N PHE A 326 6.67 10.17 -19.40
CA PHE A 326 5.52 11.05 -19.17
C PHE A 326 5.95 12.29 -18.37
N THR A 327 5.26 13.39 -18.63
CA THR A 327 5.47 14.68 -17.99
C THR A 327 5.59 14.54 -16.46
N PRO A 328 6.51 15.28 -15.81
CA PRO A 328 6.88 15.15 -14.39
C PRO A 328 5.77 15.53 -13.38
N ALA A 329 4.52 15.59 -13.84
CA ALA A 329 3.34 15.97 -13.09
C ALA A 329 2.24 14.91 -13.24
N VAL A 330 2.58 13.63 -13.45
CA VAL A 330 1.61 12.53 -13.60
C VAL A 330 1.92 11.40 -12.62
N ILE A 331 0.96 11.07 -11.75
CA ILE A 331 1.04 9.87 -10.91
C ILE A 331 0.24 8.77 -11.62
N TYR A 332 0.91 7.67 -11.97
CA TYR A 332 0.24 6.49 -12.50
C TYR A 332 -0.06 5.53 -11.34
N ILE A 333 -1.32 5.41 -10.95
CA ILE A 333 -1.75 4.65 -9.77
C ILE A 333 -1.24 3.20 -9.78
N PRO A 334 -1.26 2.47 -10.91
CA PRO A 334 -0.65 1.14 -10.96
C PRO A 334 0.86 1.14 -10.68
N THR A 335 1.62 2.17 -11.08
CA THR A 335 3.06 2.30 -10.76
C THR A 335 3.24 2.55 -9.26
N TRP A 336 2.49 3.50 -8.72
CA TRP A 336 2.53 3.83 -7.29
C TRP A 336 2.18 2.62 -6.42
N ALA A 337 1.10 1.90 -6.76
CA ALA A 337 0.65 0.71 -6.05
C ALA A 337 1.70 -0.41 -6.08
N THR A 338 2.39 -0.59 -7.22
CA THR A 338 3.49 -1.54 -7.36
C THR A 338 4.65 -1.21 -6.40
N MET A 339 5.01 0.07 -6.28
CA MET A 339 6.06 0.52 -5.36
C MET A 339 5.64 0.40 -3.89
N ALA A 340 4.40 0.76 -3.57
CA ALA A 340 3.83 0.53 -2.24
C ALA A 340 3.81 -0.96 -1.88
N TRP A 341 3.57 -1.85 -2.85
CA TRP A 341 3.58 -3.29 -2.64
C TRP A 341 4.99 -3.83 -2.37
N GLU A 342 5.99 -3.41 -3.15
CA GLU A 342 7.40 -3.76 -2.88
C GLU A 342 7.83 -3.34 -1.48
N LEU A 343 7.48 -2.12 -1.07
CA LEU A 343 7.84 -1.62 0.26
C LEU A 343 7.02 -2.23 1.38
N GLY A 344 5.77 -2.63 1.12
CA GLY A 344 4.99 -3.45 2.05
C GLY A 344 5.73 -4.76 2.36
N LYS A 345 6.18 -5.48 1.32
CA LYS A 345 7.02 -6.68 1.49
C LYS A 345 8.29 -6.39 2.26
N PHE A 346 8.99 -5.30 1.91
CA PHE A 346 10.18 -4.85 2.62
C PHE A 346 9.91 -4.61 4.11
N PHE A 347 8.85 -3.85 4.42
CA PHE A 347 8.48 -3.45 5.77
C PHE A 347 8.12 -4.67 6.63
N VAL A 348 7.16 -5.50 6.20
CA VAL A 348 6.74 -6.69 6.97
C VAL A 348 7.89 -7.66 7.21
N THR A 349 8.82 -7.77 6.26
CA THR A 349 10.03 -8.59 6.41
C THR A 349 10.96 -8.02 7.45
N PHE A 350 11.18 -6.71 7.40
CA PHE A 350 11.99 -6.01 8.39
C PHE A 350 11.37 -6.17 9.80
N MET A 351 10.05 -6.04 9.93
CA MET A 351 9.34 -6.24 11.20
C MET A 351 9.54 -7.65 11.75
N GLU A 352 9.44 -8.69 10.91
CA GLU A 352 9.67 -10.07 11.35
C GLU A 352 11.11 -10.30 11.87
N CYS A 353 12.11 -9.68 11.24
CA CYS A 353 13.49 -9.78 11.72
C CYS A 353 13.70 -9.03 13.04
N PHE A 354 12.99 -7.93 13.26
CA PHE A 354 13.07 -7.10 14.47
C PHE A 354 12.07 -7.48 15.57
N ARG A 355 11.25 -8.51 15.34
CA ARG A 355 10.18 -8.98 16.22
C ARG A 355 10.68 -9.21 17.64
N ASN A 356 10.37 -8.31 18.57
CA ASN A 356 10.78 -8.41 19.98
C ASN A 356 10.16 -7.34 20.89
N TYR A 357 9.18 -6.62 20.36
CA TYR A 357 8.80 -5.32 20.82
C TYR A 357 7.28 -5.26 20.78
N ASP A 358 6.73 -4.97 19.61
CA ASP A 358 5.31 -4.92 19.36
C ASP A 358 5.11 -5.71 18.06
N ASP A 359 4.18 -6.66 18.08
CA ASP A 359 3.95 -7.51 16.93
C ASP A 359 3.06 -6.78 15.92
N LEU A 360 3.57 -6.64 14.69
CA LEU A 360 2.78 -6.08 13.60
C LEU A 360 1.61 -7.01 13.31
N SER A 361 0.43 -6.58 13.71
CA SER A 361 -0.80 -7.28 13.39
C SER A 361 -1.10 -7.17 11.91
N CYS A 362 -1.23 -5.95 11.38
CA CYS A 362 -1.51 -5.70 9.97
C CYS A 362 -1.03 -4.31 9.55
N GLN A 363 -0.46 -4.20 8.34
CA GLN A 363 -0.12 -2.94 7.68
C GLN A 363 -1.05 -2.71 6.48
N ARG A 364 -1.43 -1.46 6.23
CA ARG A 364 -2.16 -1.10 5.01
C ARG A 364 -1.66 0.21 4.45
N THR A 365 -1.42 0.26 3.14
CA THR A 365 -0.98 1.46 2.43
C THR A 365 -2.02 1.88 1.40
N ILE A 366 -2.42 3.15 1.43
CA ILE A 366 -3.56 3.66 0.69
C ILE A 366 -3.14 4.96 0.01
N GLY A 367 -3.26 4.99 -1.33
CA GLY A 367 -2.98 6.16 -2.15
C GLY A 367 -4.28 6.75 -2.64
N MET A 368 -4.51 8.03 -2.35
CA MET A 368 -5.72 8.77 -2.74
C MET A 368 -5.31 9.95 -3.59
N ASP A 369 -5.89 10.07 -4.77
CA ASP A 369 -5.77 11.25 -5.60
C ASP A 369 -6.81 12.33 -5.22
N ARG A 370 -6.92 13.39 -6.04
CA ARG A 370 -7.90 14.46 -5.81
C ARG A 370 -9.35 13.98 -5.93
N GLN A 371 -9.67 13.07 -6.84
CA GLN A 371 -11.01 12.53 -7.02
C GLN A 371 -11.41 11.69 -5.79
N ASP A 372 -10.50 10.86 -5.28
CA ASP A 372 -10.73 10.07 -4.07
C ASP A 372 -10.92 10.93 -2.84
N LEU A 373 -10.08 11.95 -2.70
CA LEU A 373 -10.19 12.93 -1.62
C LEU A 373 -11.49 13.71 -1.71
N ALA A 374 -12.01 14.00 -2.91
CA ALA A 374 -13.34 14.59 -3.11
C ALA A 374 -14.47 13.65 -2.71
N VAL A 375 -14.41 12.37 -3.11
CA VAL A 375 -15.38 11.35 -2.68
C VAL A 375 -15.37 11.22 -1.15
N LEU A 376 -14.18 11.09 -0.54
CA LEU A 376 -14.03 10.97 0.90
C LEU A 376 -14.49 12.23 1.65
N SER A 377 -14.16 13.42 1.12
CA SER A 377 -14.61 14.70 1.66
C SER A 377 -16.14 14.83 1.64
N HIS A 378 -16.78 14.39 0.56
CA HIS A 378 -18.24 14.42 0.41
C HIS A 378 -18.95 13.40 1.33
N ARG A 379 -18.42 12.17 1.43
CA ARG A 379 -18.95 11.13 2.33
C ARG A 379 -18.69 11.43 3.80
N GLY A 380 -17.62 12.17 4.09
CA GLY A 380 -17.13 12.51 5.43
C GLY A 380 -16.43 11.35 6.16
N HIS A 381 -16.61 10.10 5.74
CA HIS A 381 -15.93 8.93 6.31
C HIS A 381 -15.84 7.74 5.36
N THR A 382 -14.93 6.82 5.69
CA THR A 382 -14.77 5.48 5.10
C THR A 382 -14.37 4.48 6.16
N ASP A 383 -14.69 3.21 5.94
CA ASP A 383 -14.30 2.10 6.82
C ASP A 383 -13.29 1.20 6.06
N TRP A 384 -12.18 0.85 6.71
CA TRP A 384 -11.10 0.05 6.12
C TRP A 384 -10.76 -1.16 6.98
N HIS A 385 -10.68 -2.34 6.36
CA HIS A 385 -10.27 -3.55 7.07
C HIS A 385 -8.75 -3.62 7.27
N PHE A 386 -8.39 -4.16 8.43
CA PHE A 386 -7.05 -4.58 8.84
C PHE A 386 -7.15 -6.00 9.36
N ASN A 387 -6.84 -6.98 8.52
CA ASN A 387 -6.96 -8.40 8.85
C ASN A 387 -5.59 -9.04 8.81
N GLY A 388 -4.93 -9.17 9.96
CA GLY A 388 -3.67 -9.87 10.13
C GLY A 388 -3.73 -10.75 11.38
N ASP A 389 -2.94 -10.47 12.42
CA ASP A 389 -3.07 -11.20 13.70
C ASP A 389 -4.34 -10.86 14.48
N GLY A 390 -4.94 -9.71 14.23
CA GLY A 390 -6.31 -9.31 14.57
C GLY A 390 -7.12 -9.07 13.31
N HIS A 391 -8.45 -8.95 13.41
CA HIS A 391 -9.28 -8.44 12.33
C HIS A 391 -10.10 -7.27 12.84
N HIS A 392 -9.75 -6.09 12.37
CA HIS A 392 -10.38 -4.82 12.72
C HIS A 392 -10.94 -4.13 11.48
N GLU A 393 -11.99 -3.34 11.69
CA GLU A 393 -12.52 -2.40 10.72
C GLU A 393 -12.35 -1.00 11.31
N LEU A 394 -11.48 -0.20 10.70
CA LEU A 394 -11.09 1.13 11.18
C LEU A 394 -11.86 2.20 10.42
N ARG A 395 -12.61 3.02 11.15
CA ARG A 395 -13.32 4.16 10.60
C ARG A 395 -12.42 5.38 10.52
N ILE A 396 -12.28 5.90 9.31
CA ILE A 396 -11.53 7.12 8.99
C ILE A 396 -12.49 8.24 8.67
N ARG A 397 -12.28 9.40 9.26
CA ARG A 397 -13.05 10.62 8.98
C ARG A 397 -12.22 11.66 8.26
N TYR A 398 -12.89 12.35 7.35
CA TYR A 398 -12.39 13.56 6.71
C TYR A 398 -13.00 14.79 7.38
N THR A 399 -12.14 15.69 7.86
CA THR A 399 -12.53 16.94 8.54
C THR A 399 -11.79 18.16 8.00
N GLY A 400 -11.19 18.02 6.82
CA GLY A 400 -10.48 19.09 6.10
C GLY A 400 -11.43 20.00 5.31
N ASP A 401 -10.86 20.79 4.41
CA ASP A 401 -11.63 21.64 3.49
C ASP A 401 -12.39 20.75 2.48
N PRO A 402 -13.56 21.19 1.98
CA PRO A 402 -14.22 20.54 0.86
C PRO A 402 -13.26 20.40 -0.33
N VAL A 403 -13.09 19.17 -0.81
CA VAL A 403 -12.19 18.92 -1.95
C VAL A 403 -12.98 19.03 -3.26
N PRO A 404 -12.63 19.96 -4.15
CA PRO A 404 -13.28 20.06 -5.45
C PRO A 404 -12.94 18.86 -6.35
N PHE A 405 -13.97 18.24 -6.93
CA PHE A 405 -13.81 17.22 -7.97
C PHE A 405 -12.99 17.77 -9.17
N PRO A 406 -12.15 16.94 -9.81
CA PRO A 406 -11.47 17.33 -11.04
C PRO A 406 -12.45 17.73 -12.14
N ALA A 407 -12.10 18.72 -12.97
CA ALA A 407 -12.93 19.16 -14.09
C ALA A 407 -13.18 18.00 -15.06
N GLY A 408 -14.44 17.77 -15.44
CA GLY A 408 -14.85 16.66 -16.31
C GLY A 408 -15.31 15.39 -15.57
N THR A 409 -15.17 15.34 -14.25
CA THR A 409 -15.77 14.27 -13.44
C THR A 409 -17.30 14.41 -13.46
N LEU A 410 -18.01 13.34 -13.79
CA LEU A 410 -19.47 13.33 -13.67
C LEU A 410 -19.86 13.31 -12.20
N ASP A 411 -20.42 14.41 -11.69
CA ASP A 411 -21.09 14.45 -10.39
C ASP A 411 -22.21 13.40 -10.41
N THR A 412 -21.97 12.25 -9.77
CA THR A 412 -23.04 11.32 -9.44
C THR A 412 -23.53 11.72 -8.05
N PRO A 413 -24.69 12.40 -7.93
CA PRO A 413 -25.17 12.81 -6.63
C PRO A 413 -25.43 11.58 -5.77
N TYR A 414 -24.71 11.48 -4.65
CA TYR A 414 -25.02 10.54 -3.58
C TYR A 414 -26.41 10.88 -3.02
N ALA A 415 -27.39 10.01 -3.24
CA ALA A 415 -28.66 10.09 -2.56
C ALA A 415 -28.52 9.32 -1.23
N PRO A 416 -28.52 9.98 -0.06
CA PRO A 416 -28.49 9.26 1.20
C PRO A 416 -29.71 8.33 1.27
N ALA A 417 -29.47 7.08 1.68
CA ALA A 417 -30.54 6.09 1.84
C ALA A 417 -31.61 6.65 2.80
N ALA A 418 -32.80 6.89 2.27
CA ALA A 418 -33.94 7.36 3.06
C ALA A 418 -34.22 6.33 4.17
N THR A 419 -34.12 6.78 5.42
CA THR A 419 -34.58 6.04 6.60
C THR A 419 -36.05 5.67 6.40
N SER A 420 -36.32 4.37 6.39
CA SER A 420 -37.67 3.83 6.21
C SER A 420 -38.50 4.04 7.48
N ALA A 421 -39.21 5.16 7.54
CA ALA A 421 -40.30 5.36 8.48
C ALA A 421 -41.45 6.11 7.82
N GLY A 422 -42.61 5.45 7.69
CA GLY A 422 -43.89 6.11 7.44
C GLY A 422 -44.41 6.02 6.01
N ALA A 423 -45.35 5.10 5.80
CA ALA A 423 -45.99 4.78 4.53
C ALA A 423 -46.85 5.90 3.90
N ARG A 424 -46.99 5.85 2.57
CA ARG A 424 -48.32 5.86 1.93
C ARG A 424 -48.30 5.13 0.58
N ARG A 425 -49.03 4.02 0.53
CA ARG A 425 -49.37 3.29 -0.70
C ARG A 425 -50.16 4.22 -1.64
N SER A 426 -49.74 4.35 -2.89
CA SER A 426 -50.63 4.78 -3.97
C SER A 426 -50.53 3.80 -5.14
N ARG A 427 -51.71 3.39 -5.61
CA ARG A 427 -51.94 2.29 -6.56
C ARG A 427 -51.54 2.65 -7.99
N CYS A 428 -51.20 1.60 -8.71
CA CYS A 428 -50.96 1.47 -10.14
C CYS A 428 -51.86 2.30 -11.06
N ARG A 429 -51.27 2.80 -12.15
CA ARG A 429 -51.84 2.74 -13.52
C ARG A 429 -50.69 2.69 -14.53
N GLY A 430 -50.38 1.49 -15.01
CA GLY A 430 -49.52 1.28 -16.17
C GLY A 430 -50.29 1.58 -17.45
N ARG A 431 -49.67 2.30 -18.39
CA ARG A 431 -50.14 2.43 -19.77
C ARG A 431 -49.15 1.72 -20.68
N ALA A 432 -49.70 0.83 -21.50
CA ALA A 432 -49.03 -0.21 -22.25
C ALA A 432 -48.17 0.28 -23.42
N SER A 433 -47.08 -0.44 -23.69
CA SER A 433 -46.39 -0.47 -24.98
C SER A 433 -46.98 -1.56 -25.88
N PRO A 434 -47.16 -1.35 -27.19
CA PRO A 434 -47.56 -2.41 -28.11
C PRO A 434 -46.35 -3.19 -28.65
N ARG A 435 -46.48 -4.52 -28.66
CA ARG A 435 -45.57 -5.51 -29.28
C ARG A 435 -45.63 -5.47 -30.81
N PRO A 436 -44.57 -5.89 -31.52
CA PRO A 436 -44.68 -6.42 -32.89
C PRO A 436 -44.86 -7.95 -32.89
N PRO A 437 -45.42 -8.54 -33.98
CA PRO A 437 -45.91 -9.92 -34.01
C PRO A 437 -44.84 -10.95 -34.39
N SER A 438 -45.02 -12.18 -33.91
CA SER A 438 -44.21 -13.36 -34.24
C SER A 438 -44.77 -14.12 -35.47
N PRO A 439 -43.94 -14.78 -36.29
CA PRO A 439 -44.40 -15.70 -37.33
C PRO A 439 -44.62 -17.14 -36.80
N PRO A 440 -45.37 -17.98 -37.54
CA PRO A 440 -46.11 -19.12 -36.99
C PRO A 440 -45.31 -20.42 -36.95
N THR A 441 -45.64 -21.23 -35.95
CA THR A 441 -45.20 -22.60 -35.74
C THR A 441 -45.94 -23.55 -36.70
N THR A 442 -45.22 -24.47 -37.35
CA THR A 442 -45.78 -25.71 -37.91
C THR A 442 -45.33 -26.89 -37.07
N ALA A 443 -46.25 -27.83 -36.89
CA ALA A 443 -46.20 -28.93 -35.93
C ALA A 443 -45.86 -30.29 -36.59
N SER A 444 -45.77 -31.31 -35.73
CA SER A 444 -45.65 -32.76 -35.98
C SER A 444 -44.20 -33.28 -36.04
N SER A 445 -43.79 -34.41 -35.44
CA SER A 445 -44.47 -35.47 -34.68
C SER A 445 -43.40 -36.41 -34.08
N THR A 446 -43.46 -36.69 -32.75
CA THR A 446 -43.26 -37.97 -31.99
C THR A 446 -42.22 -39.07 -32.42
N PRO A 447 -41.83 -40.06 -31.55
CA PRO A 447 -41.19 -40.00 -30.21
C PRO A 447 -40.08 -41.08 -29.97
N ARG A 448 -39.45 -41.07 -28.78
CA ARG A 448 -38.79 -42.16 -28.00
C ARG A 448 -37.64 -43.01 -28.62
N SER A 449 -36.51 -43.14 -27.90
CA SER A 449 -36.13 -44.38 -27.18
C SER A 449 -34.72 -44.34 -26.53
N SER A 450 -34.68 -44.76 -25.26
CA SER A 450 -33.66 -45.56 -24.54
C SER A 450 -32.15 -45.23 -24.56
N ALA A 451 -31.67 -44.79 -23.38
CA ALA A 451 -30.74 -45.49 -22.49
C ALA A 451 -29.54 -46.34 -23.03
N ARG A 452 -28.41 -46.13 -22.32
CA ARG A 452 -27.53 -47.11 -21.65
C ARG A 452 -26.10 -47.37 -22.21
N THR A 453 -25.13 -46.91 -21.40
CA THR A 453 -23.93 -47.61 -20.87
C THR A 453 -22.72 -48.02 -21.73
N ARG A 454 -21.55 -47.72 -21.12
CA ARG A 454 -20.21 -48.39 -21.12
C ARG A 454 -19.39 -48.20 -22.41
N ARG A 455 -18.18 -47.65 -22.34
CA ARG A 455 -17.00 -48.07 -21.57
C ARG A 455 -16.13 -46.90 -21.16
#